data_AF-A0A014M8S1-F1
#
_entry.id   AF-A0A014M8S1-F1
#
_cell.length_a   1.000
_cell.length_b   1.000
_cell.length_c   1.000
_cell.angle_alpha   90.00
_cell.angle_beta   90.00
_cell.angle_gamma   90.00
#
_symmetry.space_group_name_H-M   'P 1'
#
loop_
_entity.id
_entity.type
_entity.pdbx_description
1 polymer ?
#
loop_
_entity_poly.entity_id
_entity_poly.type
_entity_poly.pdbx_seq_one_letter_code
_entity_poly.pdbx_strand_id
1 'polypeptide(L)' 'MSEVVPAHQQPGRLEEAKNIALGWRIIGQITPHSLEEAIQLLRDSSAHATTVYELLSAEISEKSHRQG' A
#
# COMPACT_ATOMS: atom_id res chain seq x y z
N MET A 1 -0.19 29.86 15.64
CA MET A 1 -0.76 29.62 14.30
C MET A 1 0.40 29.29 13.39
N SER A 2 0.42 28.10 12.78
CA SER A 2 1.07 27.91 11.48
C SER A 2 0.58 26.60 10.88
N GLU A 3 -0.26 26.80 9.87
CA GLU A 3 -0.57 25.93 8.73
C GLU A 3 -0.78 24.44 8.98
N VAL A 4 -2.06 24.11 9.14
CA VAL A 4 -2.59 22.84 8.66
C VAL A 4 -2.25 22.77 7.17
N VAL A 5 -1.27 21.93 6.82
CA VAL A 5 -0.94 21.64 5.42
C VAL A 5 -2.25 21.21 4.75
N PRO A 6 -2.71 21.92 3.71
CA PRO A 6 -4.00 21.61 3.09
C PRO A 6 -3.91 20.19 2.53
N ALA A 7 -4.84 19.33 2.95
CA ALA A 7 -4.98 17.94 2.55
C ALA A 7 -5.41 17.78 1.07
N HIS A 8 -4.88 18.61 0.17
CA HIS A 8 -5.30 18.72 -1.22
C HIS A 8 -4.25 18.24 -2.24
N GLN A 9 -3.08 17.77 -1.81
CA GLN A 9 -2.02 17.37 -2.73
C GLN A 9 -1.18 16.24 -2.17
N GLN A 10 -1.63 15.00 -2.30
CA GLN A 10 -0.72 13.87 -2.24
C GLN A 10 -0.97 12.88 -3.40
N PRO A 11 -0.83 13.31 -4.67
CA PRO A 11 -0.74 12.38 -5.80
C PRO A 11 0.34 11.29 -5.61
N GLY A 12 1.29 11.52 -4.70
CA GLY A 12 2.28 10.52 -4.27
C GLY A 12 1.69 9.31 -3.57
N ARG A 13 0.59 9.42 -2.81
CA ARG A 13 0.06 8.30 -2.00
C ARG A 13 -0.61 7.22 -2.84
N LEU A 14 -1.34 7.60 -3.89
CA LEU A 14 -1.90 6.64 -4.85
C LEU A 14 -0.81 5.96 -5.69
N GLU A 15 0.19 6.71 -6.15
CA GLU A 15 1.33 6.14 -6.88
C GLU A 15 2.18 5.23 -5.98
N GLU A 16 2.36 5.58 -4.71
CA GLU A 16 2.99 4.73 -3.69
C GLU A 16 2.19 3.43 -3.51
N ALA A 17 0.87 3.50 -3.33
CA ALA A 17 0.01 2.32 -3.20
C ALA A 17 0.08 1.40 -4.43
N LYS A 18 0.11 1.98 -5.65
CA LYS A 18 0.30 1.23 -6.90
C LYS A 18 1.67 0.54 -6.96
N ASN A 19 2.73 1.25 -6.59
CA ASN A 19 4.09 0.70 -6.58
C ASN A 19 4.23 -0.45 -5.58
N ILE A 20 3.62 -0.33 -4.40
CA ILE A 20 3.60 -1.41 -3.40
C ILE A 20 2.79 -2.61 -3.92
N ALA A 21 1.62 -2.38 -4.54
CA ALA A 21 0.81 -3.46 -5.13
C ALA A 21 1.55 -4.20 -6.28
N LEU A 22 2.32 -3.48 -7.09
CA LEU A 22 3.19 -4.05 -8.11
C LEU A 22 4.31 -4.89 -7.49
N GLY A 23 4.97 -4.37 -6.45
CA GLY A 23 5.98 -5.11 -5.68
C GLY A 23 5.43 -6.42 -5.10
N TRP A 24 4.21 -6.40 -4.55
CA TRP A 24 3.56 -7.60 -4.04
C TRP A 24 3.33 -8.66 -5.13
N ARG A 25 2.85 -8.27 -6.32
CA ARG A 25 2.69 -9.19 -7.45
C ARG A 25 4.02 -9.85 -7.85
N ILE A 26 5.14 -9.13 -7.75
CA ILE A 26 6.48 -9.66 -8.05
C ILE A 26 6.89 -10.66 -6.96
N ILE A 27 6.75 -10.31 -5.68
CA ILE A 27 7.05 -11.21 -4.54
C ILE A 27 6.22 -12.49 -4.62
N GLY A 28 4.94 -12.41 -4.98
CA GLY A 28 4.05 -13.56 -5.14
C GLY A 28 4.44 -14.52 -6.26
N GLN A 29 5.36 -14.14 -7.16
CA GLN A 29 5.92 -15.01 -8.19
C GLN A 29 7.24 -15.67 -7.77
N ILE A 30 7.83 -15.28 -6.64
CA ILE A 30 9.04 -15.89 -6.10
C ILE A 30 8.66 -17.23 -5.47
N THR A 31 9.25 -18.31 -5.99
CA THR A 31 9.11 -19.64 -5.39
C THR A 31 10.14 -19.79 -4.27
N PRO A 32 9.73 -19.99 -3.00
CA PRO A 32 10.68 -20.22 -1.92
C PRO A 32 11.43 -21.55 -2.09
N HIS A 33 12.71 -21.54 -1.77
CA HIS A 33 13.60 -22.71 -1.80
C HIS A 33 13.65 -23.44 -0.45
N SER A 34 13.16 -22.83 0.63
CA SER A 34 13.04 -23.45 1.97
C SER A 34 11.73 -23.07 2.68
N LEU A 35 11.42 -23.78 3.77
CA LEU A 35 10.26 -23.48 4.62
C LEU A 35 10.43 -22.13 5.34
N GLU A 36 11.63 -21.84 5.81
CA GLU A 36 11.96 -20.56 6.47
C GLU A 36 11.76 -19.39 5.51
N GLU A 37 12.19 -19.54 4.26
CA GLU A 37 11.99 -18.56 3.21
C GLU A 37 10.50 -18.41 2.87
N ALA A 38 9.75 -19.51 2.78
CA ALA A 38 8.29 -19.46 2.56
C ALA A 38 7.57 -18.71 3.69
N ILE A 39 7.96 -18.94 4.95
CA ILE A 39 7.41 -18.24 6.12
C ILE A 39 7.73 -16.75 6.06
N GLN A 40 8.96 -16.40 5.69
CA GLN A 40 9.40 -15.01 5.58
C GLN A 40 8.66 -14.28 4.46
N LEU A 41 8.59 -14.87 3.26
CA LEU A 41 7.82 -14.33 2.13
C LEU A 41 6.34 -14.15 2.49
N LEU A 42 5.74 -15.08 3.23
CA LEU A 42 4.35 -14.96 3.68
C LEU A 42 4.17 -13.76 4.64
N ARG A 43 5.07 -13.58 5.61
CA ARG A 43 5.03 -12.46 6.55
C ARG A 43 5.20 -11.13 5.85
N ASP A 44 6.19 -11.04 4.96
CA ASP A 44 6.47 -9.82 4.21
C ASP A 44 5.30 -9.50 3.28
N SER A 45 4.75 -10.51 2.59
CA SER A 45 3.55 -10.36 1.77
C SER A 45 2.35 -9.86 2.58
N SER A 46 2.14 -10.38 3.80
CA SER A 46 1.04 -9.94 4.66
C SER A 46 1.23 -8.49 5.11
N ALA A 47 2.45 -8.09 5.48
CA ALA A 47 2.74 -6.72 5.89
C ALA A 47 2.50 -5.73 4.74
N HIS A 48 2.97 -6.06 3.53
CA HIS A 48 2.76 -5.23 2.34
C HIS A 48 1.27 -5.11 1.99
N ALA A 49 0.51 -6.20 2.05
CA ALA A 49 -0.93 -6.19 1.77
C ALA A 49 -1.70 -5.27 2.72
N THR A 50 -1.35 -5.27 4.01
CA THR A 50 -1.93 -4.35 5.01
C THR A 50 -1.65 -2.89 4.64
N THR A 51 -0.41 -2.55 4.31
CA THR A 51 -0.04 -1.17 3.93
C THR A 51 -0.78 -0.71 2.66
N VAL A 52 -0.88 -1.57 1.64
CA VAL A 52 -1.66 -1.27 0.42
C VAL A 52 -3.12 -1.01 0.78
N TYR A 53 -3.71 -1.87 1.61
CA TYR A 53 -5.09 -1.72 2.04
C TYR A 53 -5.34 -0.39 2.76
N GLU A 54 -4.47 -0.02 3.69
CA GLU A 54 -4.59 1.23 4.45
C GLU A 54 -4.50 2.46 3.53
N LEU A 55 -3.51 2.50 2.63
CA LEU A 55 -3.33 3.61 1.70
C LEU A 55 -4.51 3.73 0.73
N LEU A 56 -4.96 2.62 0.14
CA LEU A 56 -6.10 2.65 -0.78
C LEU A 56 -7.40 2.99 -0.07
N SER A 57 -7.61 2.51 1.15
CA SER A 57 -8.81 2.84 1.94
C SER A 57 -8.88 4.33 2.28
N ALA A 58 -7.74 4.95 2.61
CA ALA A 58 -7.66 6.39 2.80
C ALA A 58 -8.02 7.15 1.51
N GLU A 59 -7.44 6.77 0.37
CA GLU A 59 -7.73 7.39 -0.92
C GLU A 59 -9.19 7.22 -1.36
N ILE A 60 -9.79 6.04 -1.16
CA ILE A 60 -11.20 5.78 -1.46
C ILE A 60 -12.11 6.67 -0.60
N SER A 61 -11.79 6.81 0.69
CA SER A 61 -12.54 7.65 1.62
C SER A 61 -12.44 9.13 1.23
N GLU A 62 -11.23 9.62 0.95
CA GLU A 62 -10.99 11.00 0.50
C GLU A 62 -11.68 11.31 -0.84
N LYS A 63 -11.71 10.36 -1.78
CA LYS A 63 -12.40 10.53 -3.06
C LYS A 63 -13.91 10.60 -2.88
N SER A 64 -14.46 9.78 -1.99
CA SER A 64 -15.90 9.79 -1.67
C SER A 64 -16.34 11.11 -1.03
N HIS A 65 -15.50 11.72 -0.19
CA HIS A 65 -15.77 13.03 0.41
C HIS A 65 -15.64 14.20 -0.57
N ARG A 66 -14.81 14.08 -1.62
CA ARG A 66 -14.65 15.11 -2.65
C ARG A 66 -15.78 15.11 -3.70
N GLN A 67 -16.62 14.08 -3.75
CA GLN A 67 -17.72 13.95 -4.71
C GLN A 67 -19.12 14.17 -4.09
N GLY A 68 -19.18 14.38 -2.78
CA GLY A 68 -20.42 14.64 -2.03
C GLY A 68 -20.64 16.12 -1.72
#